data_AF-B7KUW3-F1
#
_entry.id   AF-B7KUW3-F1
#
_cell.length_a   1.000
_cell.length_b   1.000
_cell.length_c   1.000
_cell.angle_alpha   90.00
_cell.angle_beta   90.00
_cell.angle_gamma   90.00
#
_symmetry.space_group_name_H-M   'P 1'
#
loop_
_entity.id
_entity.type
_entity.pdbx_description
1 polymer ?
#
loop_
_entity_poly.entity_id
_entity_poly.type
_entity_poly.pdbx_seq_one_letter_code
_entity_poly.pdbx_strand_id
1 'polypeptide(L)' 'MADALHTVIETEIYLRSAERLMTEAERAAAVDVLAADPFAGDVIPGTGGLRKVRVPLTGGGKRGGAPVITCFVSARGV' A
#
# COMPACT_ATOMS: atom_id res chain seq x y z
N MET A 1 5.69 9.68 -14.30
CA MET A 1 6.47 8.49 -14.70
C MET A 1 5.45 7.45 -15.12
N ALA A 2 5.22 7.30 -16.42
CA ALA A 2 4.01 6.65 -16.92
C ALA A 2 4.29 5.38 -17.77
N ASP A 3 5.42 4.70 -17.55
CA ASP A 3 5.79 3.53 -18.38
C ASP A 3 6.57 2.43 -17.63
N ALA A 4 6.55 2.44 -16.29
CA ALA A 4 7.16 1.39 -15.49
C ALA A 4 6.08 0.52 -14.84
N LEU A 5 6.07 -0.76 -15.16
CA LEU A 5 5.27 -1.75 -14.45
C LEU A 5 5.94 -2.03 -13.11
N HIS A 6 5.21 -1.80 -12.01
CA HIS A 6 5.67 -2.13 -10.66
C HIS A 6 5.03 -3.42 -10.18
N THR A 7 5.85 -4.34 -9.66
CA THR A 7 5.35 -5.53 -8.96
C THR A 7 5.12 -5.18 -7.50
N VAL A 8 3.92 -5.46 -7.01
CA VAL A 8 3.59 -5.35 -5.58
C VAL A 8 3.79 -6.71 -4.93
N ILE A 9 4.57 -6.76 -3.87
CA ILE A 9 4.78 -7.97 -3.05
C ILE A 9 3.99 -7.80 -1.76
N GLU A 10 3.09 -8.73 -1.50
CA GLU A 10 2.27 -8.75 -0.30
C GLU A 10 2.94 -9.63 0.75
N THR A 11 3.30 -9.02 1.89
CA THR A 11 3.97 -9.75 2.97
C THR A 11 2.99 -10.60 3.76
N GLU A 12 3.48 -11.64 4.43
CA GLU A 12 2.63 -12.50 5.27
C GLU A 12 1.91 -11.71 6.39
N ILE A 13 2.59 -10.73 7.00
CA ILE A 13 2.01 -9.86 8.04
C ILE A 13 0.88 -9.01 7.45
N TYR A 14 1.06 -8.51 6.23
CA TYR A 14 0.02 -7.78 5.51
C TYR A 14 -1.17 -8.69 5.21
N LEU A 15 -0.96 -9.88 4.64
CA LEU A 15 -2.03 -10.81 4.28
C LEU A 15 -2.88 -11.22 5.51
N ARG A 16 -2.24 -11.58 6.62
CA ARG A 16 -2.94 -11.90 7.89
C ARG A 16 -3.80 -10.76 8.42
N SER A 17 -3.40 -9.52 8.17
CA SER A 17 -4.15 -8.33 8.57
C SER A 17 -5.26 -8.02 7.57
N ALA A 18 -4.97 -8.14 6.27
CA ALA A 18 -5.90 -7.91 5.18
C ALA A 18 -7.09 -8.89 5.24
N GLU A 19 -6.85 -10.19 5.47
CA GLU A 19 -7.90 -11.20 5.63
C GLU A 19 -8.92 -10.87 6.74
N ARG A 20 -8.50 -10.11 7.75
CA ARG A 20 -9.34 -9.72 8.90
C ARG A 20 -10.04 -8.38 8.72
N LEU A 21 -9.52 -7.51 7.87
CA LEU A 21 -9.88 -6.08 7.82
C LEU A 21 -10.37 -5.62 6.44
N MET A 22 -10.10 -6.40 5.39
CA MET A 22 -10.37 -6.05 4.00
C MET A 22 -11.14 -7.17 3.31
N THR A 23 -12.02 -6.77 2.42
CA THR A 23 -12.53 -7.63 1.35
C THR A 23 -11.46 -7.85 0.29
N GLU A 24 -11.62 -8.87 -0.54
CA GLU A 24 -10.72 -9.13 -1.67
C GLU A 24 -10.62 -7.93 -2.62
N ALA A 25 -11.74 -7.25 -2.90
CA ALA A 25 -11.78 -6.07 -3.76
C ALA A 25 -10.98 -4.89 -3.17
N GLU A 26 -11.05 -4.68 -1.85
CA GLU A 26 -10.29 -3.61 -1.19
C GLU A 26 -8.79 -3.90 -1.15
N ARG A 27 -8.42 -5.17 -0.95
CA ARG A 27 -7.03 -5.62 -1.05
C ARG A 27 -6.51 -5.43 -2.48
N ALA A 28 -7.28 -5.81 -3.50
CA ALA A 28 -6.92 -5.57 -4.89
C ALA A 28 -6.76 -4.08 -5.20
N ALA A 29 -7.67 -3.23 -4.72
CA ALA A 29 -7.56 -1.77 -4.86
C ALA A 29 -6.31 -1.19 -4.16
N ALA A 30 -5.92 -1.75 -3.01
CA ALA A 30 -4.66 -1.38 -2.35
C ALA A 30 -3.45 -1.69 -3.25
N VAL A 31 -3.44 -2.86 -3.89
CA VAL A 31 -2.39 -3.27 -4.85
C VAL A 31 -2.36 -2.32 -6.05
N ASP A 32 -3.52 -2.01 -6.63
CA ASP A 32 -3.61 -1.12 -7.80
C ASP A 32 -3.07 0.28 -7.52
N VAL A 33 -3.40 0.85 -6.35
CA VAL A 33 -2.89 2.16 -5.91
C VAL A 33 -1.37 2.16 -5.83
N LEU A 34 -0.77 1.10 -5.26
CA LEU A 34 0.68 1.01 -5.07
C LEU A 34 1.42 0.69 -6.36
N ALA A 35 0.81 -0.09 -7.26
CA ALA A 35 1.36 -0.36 -8.57
C ALA A 35 1.39 0.92 -9.43
N ALA A 36 0.33 1.74 -9.35
CA ALA A 36 0.22 2.99 -10.09
C ALA A 36 1.15 4.10 -9.55
N ASP A 37 1.29 4.20 -8.22
CA ASP A 37 2.19 5.14 -7.56
C ASP A 37 2.90 4.49 -6.36
N PRO A 38 4.14 3.99 -6.53
CA PRO A 38 4.89 3.36 -5.44
C PRO A 38 5.33 4.36 -4.37
N PHE A 39 5.24 5.68 -4.63
CA PHE A 39 5.57 6.73 -3.68
C PHE A 39 4.34 7.28 -2.95
N ALA A 40 3.16 6.69 -3.14
CA ALA A 40 1.93 7.10 -2.49
C ALA A 40 2.05 7.11 -0.95
N GLY A 41 1.40 8.10 -0.35
CA GLY A 41 1.39 8.28 1.10
C GLY A 41 2.63 8.98 1.66
N ASP A 42 2.65 9.09 2.99
CA ASP A 42 3.67 9.87 3.70
C ASP A 42 4.84 8.98 4.13
N VAL A 43 6.07 9.46 3.96
CA VAL A 43 7.25 8.79 4.52
C VAL A 43 7.17 8.82 6.04
N ILE A 44 7.43 7.67 6.66
CA ILE A 44 7.50 7.55 8.12
C ILE A 44 8.94 7.87 8.54
N PRO A 45 9.19 8.97 9.28
CA PRO A 45 10.54 9.36 9.69
C PRO A 45 11.23 8.26 10.49
N GLY A 46 12.54 8.08 10.27
CA GLY A 46 13.36 7.11 11.01
C GLY A 46 13.21 5.65 10.57
N THR A 47 12.44 5.35 9.52
CA THR A 47 12.19 3.97 9.05
C THR A 47 13.01 3.55 7.81
N GLY A 48 13.85 4.44 7.29
CA GLY A 48 14.65 4.17 6.09
C GLY A 48 13.81 4.12 4.79
N GLY A 49 12.66 4.77 4.74
CA GLY A 49 11.86 4.93 3.51
C GLY A 49 10.50 4.23 3.51
N LEU A 50 10.06 3.66 4.64
CA LEU A 50 8.69 3.15 4.74
C LEU A 50 7.69 4.29 4.57
N ARG A 51 6.57 3.99 3.92
CA ARG A 51 5.47 4.92 3.65
C ARG A 51 4.19 4.44 4.29
N LYS A 52 3.35 5.40 4.67
CA LYS A 52 1.99 5.17 5.18
C LYS A 52 1.00 5.71 4.16
N VAL A 53 0.32 4.81 3.46
CA VAL A 53 -0.76 5.16 2.53
C VAL A 53 -2.10 4.87 3.19
N ARG A 54 -3.08 5.75 3.02
CA ARG A 54 -4.47 5.51 3.41
C ARG A 54 -5.21 4.94 2.20
N VAL A 55 -5.54 3.66 2.22
CA VAL A 55 -6.35 3.04 1.17
C VAL A 55 -7.82 3.18 1.54
N PRO A 56 -8.67 3.76 0.68
CA PRO A 56 -10.10 3.84 0.94
C PRO A 56 -10.70 2.42 0.96
N LEU A 57 -11.37 2.07 2.06
CA LEU A 57 -12.20 0.86 2.13
C LEU A 57 -13.63 1.21 1.74
N THR A 58 -14.32 0.27 1.10
CA THR A 58 -15.70 0.42 0.65
C THR A 58 -16.63 0.30 1.86
N GLY A 59 -17.51 1.29 2.08
CA GLY A 59 -18.51 1.26 3.15
C GLY A 59 -18.13 1.91 4.47
N GLY A 60 -16.89 2.40 4.62
CA GLY A 60 -16.54 3.30 5.72
C GLY A 60 -16.60 4.75 5.24
N GLY A 61 -17.28 5.64 5.97
CA GLY A 61 -17.36 7.08 5.62
C GLY A 61 -15.99 7.79 5.63
N LYS A 62 -15.93 9.10 5.93
CA LYS A 62 -14.66 9.89 5.96
C LYS A 62 -13.50 9.29 6.79
N ARG A 63 -13.73 8.25 7.59
CA ARG A 63 -12.76 7.52 8.44
C ARG A 63 -12.52 6.05 8.01
N GLY A 64 -13.12 5.61 6.90
CA GLY A 64 -13.19 4.20 6.50
C GLY A 64 -11.91 3.56 6.01
N GLY A 65 -10.88 4.33 5.67
CA GLY A 65 -9.66 3.77 5.08
C GLY A 65 -8.72 3.10 6.09
N ALA A 66 -8.21 1.93 5.74
CA ALA A 66 -7.13 1.29 6.50
C ALA A 66 -5.76 1.84 6.05
N PRO A 67 -4.86 2.16 7.00
CA PRO A 67 -3.49 2.49 6.66
C PRO A 67 -2.74 1.23 6.20
N VAL A 68 -2.07 1.30 5.07
CA VAL A 68 -1.14 0.27 4.57
C VAL A 68 0.28 0.83 4.67
N ILE A 69 1.20 0.02 5.18
CA ILE A 69 2.62 0.36 5.26
C ILE A 69 3.34 -0.28 4.07
N THR A 70 4.14 0.51 3.35
CA THR A 70 4.77 0.08 2.10
C THR A 70 6.22 0.52 2.02
N CYS A 71 6.97 -0.12 1.13
CA CYS A 71 8.32 0.26 0.76
C CYS A 71 8.47 0.03 -0.74
N PHE A 72 9.12 0.95 -1.44
CA PHE A 72 9.48 0.77 -2.83
C PHE A 72 10.98 0.49 -2.92
N VAL A 73 11.33 -0.68 -3.46
CA VAL A 73 12.73 -1.07 -3.66
C VAL A 73 13.03 -0.98 -5.15
N SER A 74 13.97 -0.13 -5.52
CA SER A 74 14.48 -0.02 -6.89
C SER A 74 15.82 -0.76 -7.03
N ALA A 75 16.30 -0.93 -8.27
CA ALA A 75 17.65 -1.46 -8.52
C ALA A 75 18.78 -0.61 -7.88
N ARG A 76 18.47 0.62 -7.44
CA ARG A 76 19.40 1.52 -6.75
C ARG A 76 19.22 1.52 -5.23
N GLY A 77 18.36 0.66 -4.70
CA GLY A 77 17.96 0.64 -3.30
C GLY A 77 16.59 1.27 -3.06
N VAL A 78 16.30 1.49 -1.77
CA VAL A 78 15.10 2.14 -1.23
C VAL A 78 15.27 3.65 -1.18
#